data_AF-X1V404-F1
#
_entry.id   AF-X1V404-F1
#
_cell.length_a   1.000
_cell.length_b   1.000
_cell.length_c   1.000
_cell.angle_alpha   90.00
_cell.angle_beta   90.00
_cell.angle_gamma   90.00
#
_symmetry.space_group_name_H-M   'P 1'
#
loop_
_entity.id
_entity.type
_entity.pdbx_description
1 polymer ?
#
loop_
_entity_poly.entity_id
_entity_poly.type
_entity_poly.pdbx_seq_one_letter_code
_entity_poly.pdbx_strand_id
1 'polypeptide(L)'
;MGIKVDIEVESGVLDTNKYKALSKKVLKIFPNLKAIAITLRESTSANINGWSGCMNDREKFYLSKKYEISDIVDRVGGGDAFAAGLIYGLNNYENKQQALEFAVAASCLKHS
;
A
#
# COMPACT_ATOMS: atom_id res chain seq x y z
N MET A 1 -5.24 -14.78 12.16
CA MET A 1 -3.76 -14.77 12.10
C MET A 1 -3.24 -13.71 13.07
N GLY A 2 -2.69 -14.13 14.21
CA GLY A 2 -2.48 -13.30 15.43
C GLY A 2 -1.30 -12.33 15.43
N ILE A 3 -1.11 -11.55 14.36
CA ILE A 3 -0.14 -10.46 14.36
C ILE A 3 -0.87 -9.20 14.84
N LYS A 4 -0.87 -8.96 16.16
CA LYS A 4 -1.32 -7.67 16.72
C LYS A 4 -0.18 -6.65 16.62
N VAL A 5 -0.50 -5.52 16.00
CA VAL A 5 0.22 -4.24 16.10
C VAL A 5 -0.90 -3.22 16.32
N ASP A 6 -0.78 -2.37 17.34
CA ASP A 6 -1.77 -1.32 17.62
C ASP A 6 -1.67 -0.22 16.54
N ILE A 7 -2.32 -0.50 15.40
CA ILE A 7 -2.47 0.41 14.28
C ILE A 7 -3.94 0.82 14.28
N GLU A 8 -4.24 1.98 14.85
CA GLU A 8 -5.49 2.68 14.55
C GLU A 8 -5.39 3.19 13.12
N VAL A 9 -6.14 2.56 12.22
CA VAL A 9 -6.23 2.95 10.80
C VAL A 9 -7.33 4.01 10.60
N GLU A 10 -8.16 4.24 11.61
CA GLU A 10 -9.34 5.13 11.55
C GLU A 10 -9.06 6.60 11.90
N SER A 11 -7.91 6.92 12.50
CA SER A 11 -7.61 8.28 13.02
C SER A 11 -7.21 9.31 11.94
N GLY A 12 -7.32 8.96 10.65
CA GLY A 12 -7.10 9.87 9.52
C GLY A 12 -5.63 10.23 9.24
N VAL A 13 -4.68 9.82 10.10
CA VAL A 13 -3.23 10.06 9.93
C VAL A 13 -2.45 8.75 10.01
N LEU A 14 -1.82 8.37 8.90
CA LEU A 14 -0.98 7.16 8.82
C LEU A 14 0.40 7.38 9.45
N ASP A 15 0.73 6.59 10.48
CA ASP A 15 2.11 6.47 10.96
C ASP A 15 2.89 5.42 10.14
N THR A 16 3.68 5.91 9.18
CA THR A 16 4.50 5.08 8.29
C THR A 16 5.53 4.21 9.03
N ASN A 17 5.98 4.63 10.23
CA ASN A 17 6.92 3.84 11.03
C ASN A 17 6.26 2.58 11.58
N LYS A 18 4.97 2.63 11.92
CA LYS A 18 4.21 1.43 12.35
C LYS A 18 4.11 0.41 11.22
N TYR A 19 3.89 0.84 9.98
CA TYR A 19 3.88 -0.06 8.81
C TYR A 19 5.25 -0.64 8.50
N LYS A 20 6.32 0.14 8.69
CA LYS A 20 7.70 -0.36 8.61
C LYS A 20 7.98 -1.43 9.66
N ALA A 21 7.55 -1.21 10.91
CA ALA A 21 7.70 -2.19 11.98
C ALA A 21 6.86 -3.46 11.75
N LEU A 22 5.60 -3.30 11.32
CA LEU A 22 4.70 -4.40 10.97
C LEU A 22 5.28 -5.26 9.86
N SER A 23 5.68 -4.64 8.74
CA SER A 23 6.23 -5.37 7.59
C SER A 23 7.51 -6.13 7.95
N LYS A 24 8.40 -5.54 8.78
CA LYS A 24 9.56 -6.24 9.33
C LYS A 24 9.16 -7.47 10.18
N LYS A 25 8.15 -7.33 11.04
CA LYS A 25 7.65 -8.44 11.88
C LYS A 25 7.08 -9.58 11.03
N VAL A 26 6.30 -9.26 9.99
CA VAL A 26 5.75 -10.25 9.06
C VAL A 26 6.86 -10.98 8.30
N LEU A 27 7.83 -10.24 7.73
CA LEU A 27 8.96 -10.84 7.01
C LEU A 27 9.86 -11.71 7.91
N LYS A 28 9.92 -11.43 9.22
CA LYS A 28 10.60 -12.27 10.20
C LYS A 28 9.85 -13.57 10.48
N ILE A 29 8.53 -13.52 10.58
CA ILE A 29 7.67 -14.70 10.82
C ILE A 29 7.67 -15.62 9.60
N PHE A 30 7.69 -15.06 8.40
CA PHE A 30 7.65 -15.81 7.14
C PHE A 30 8.96 -15.61 6.34
N PRO A 31 10.02 -16.38 6.63
CA PRO A 31 11.34 -16.17 6.03
C PRO A 31 11.37 -16.35 4.51
N ASN A 32 10.44 -17.12 3.95
CA ASN A 32 10.36 -17.37 2.50
C ASN A 32 9.69 -16.23 1.72
N LEU A 33 8.98 -15.30 2.38
CA LEU A 33 8.42 -14.13 1.71
C LEU A 33 9.55 -13.18 1.30
N LYS A 34 9.67 -12.86 0.01
CA LYS A 34 10.71 -11.95 -0.49
C LYS A 34 10.37 -10.48 -0.25
N ALA A 35 9.08 -10.14 -0.30
CA ALA A 35 8.59 -8.80 -0.05
C ALA A 35 7.17 -8.84 0.50
N ILE A 36 6.74 -7.71 1.08
CA ILE A 36 5.35 -7.44 1.44
C ILE A 36 5.00 -6.03 0.97
N ALA A 37 3.83 -5.89 0.36
CA ALA A 37 3.26 -4.59 -0.01
C ALA A 37 1.91 -4.41 0.70
N ILE A 38 1.62 -3.18 1.10
CA ILE A 38 0.45 -2.82 1.90
C ILE A 38 -0.14 -1.54 1.30
N THR A 39 -1.41 -1.60 0.89
CA THR A 39 -2.20 -0.41 0.55
C THR A 39 -2.53 0.36 1.82
N LEU A 40 -2.37 1.68 1.78
CA LEU A 40 -2.62 2.57 2.90
C LEU A 40 -3.78 3.49 2.54
N ARG A 41 -4.85 3.41 3.33
CA ARG A 41 -6.06 4.21 3.16
C ARG A 41 -6.25 5.13 4.36
N GLU A 42 -6.43 6.41 4.10
CA GLU A 42 -6.85 7.40 5.09
C GLU A 42 -8.26 7.85 4.73
N SER A 43 -9.24 7.47 5.56
CA SER A 43 -10.62 7.89 5.33
C SER A 43 -10.88 9.19 6.08
N THR A 44 -10.93 10.30 5.34
CA THR A 44 -11.31 11.61 5.91
C THR A 44 -12.82 11.77 5.90
N SER A 45 -13.49 11.30 4.83
CA SER A 45 -14.96 11.25 4.73
C SER A 45 -15.38 10.13 3.75
N ALA A 46 -16.69 9.94 3.58
CA ALA A 46 -17.22 8.98 2.60
C ALA A 46 -16.75 9.29 1.16
N ASN A 47 -16.50 10.57 0.86
CA ASN A 47 -16.15 11.04 -0.47
C ASN A 47 -14.65 11.35 -0.62
N ILE A 48 -13.94 11.64 0.48
CA ILE A 48 -12.52 12.01 0.46
C ILE A 48 -11.70 10.92 1.13
N ASN A 49 -10.88 10.23 0.34
CA ASN A 49 -9.92 9.26 0.85
C ASN A 49 -8.50 9.58 0.38
N GLY A 50 -7.56 9.54 1.32
CA GLY A 50 -6.15 9.42 1.01
C GLY A 50 -5.82 7.98 0.58
N TRP A 51 -5.11 7.85 -0.53
CA TRP A 51 -4.68 6.58 -1.09
C TRP A 51 -3.18 6.58 -1.34
N SER A 52 -2.49 5.62 -0.74
CA SER A 52 -1.06 5.39 -0.95
C SER A 52 -0.73 3.90 -0.73
N GLY A 53 0.54 3.55 -0.83
CA GLY A 53 1.02 2.21 -0.58
C GLY A 53 2.44 2.21 -0.05
N CYS A 54 2.82 1.16 0.66
CA CYS A 54 4.20 0.90 1.04
C CYS A 54 4.61 -0.52 0.68
N MET A 55 5.91 -0.73 0.54
CA MET A 55 6.50 -2.04 0.29
C MET A 55 7.76 -2.22 1.13
N ASN A 56 7.99 -3.44 1.61
CA ASN A 56 9.23 -3.84 2.27
C ASN A 56 9.76 -5.10 1.59
N ASP A 57 10.96 -5.01 1.01
CA ASP A 57 11.62 -6.11 0.30
C ASP A 57 12.75 -6.76 1.12
N ARG A 58 12.72 -6.58 2.45
CA ARG A 58 13.74 -6.95 3.45
C ARG A 58 14.95 -6.03 3.50
N GLU A 59 15.36 -5.44 2.38
CA GLU A 59 16.51 -4.54 2.31
C GLU A 59 16.08 -3.10 2.59
N LYS A 60 14.97 -2.69 1.98
CA LYS A 60 14.48 -1.31 2.00
C LYS A 60 12.96 -1.27 2.22
N PHE A 61 12.56 -0.19 2.88
CA PHE A 61 11.16 0.21 2.99
C PHE A 61 10.89 1.33 1.99
N TYR A 62 9.88 1.12 1.15
CA TYR A 62 9.42 2.01 0.09
C TYR A 62 8.06 2.58 0.47
N LEU A 63 7.84 3.85 0.18
CA LEU A 63 6.58 4.55 0.40
C LEU A 63 6.24 5.28 -0.88
N SER A 64 5.01 5.12 -1.38
CA SER A 64 4.55 5.81 -2.58
C SER A 64 4.21 7.28 -2.30
N LYS A 65 3.90 8.01 -3.37
CA LYS A 65 3.11 9.24 -3.25
C LYS A 65 1.73 8.94 -2.66
N LYS A 66 1.18 9.94 -1.96
CA LYS A 66 -0.22 9.97 -1.51
C LYS A 66 -1.06 10.71 -2.53
N TYR A 67 -2.17 10.09 -2.92
CA TYR A 67 -3.21 10.68 -3.75
C TYR A 67 -4.42 10.97 -2.88
N GLU A 68 -5.10 12.08 -3.15
CA GLU A 68 -6.42 12.35 -2.59
C GLU A 68 -7.46 12.01 -3.66
N ILE A 69 -8.43 11.18 -3.29
CA ILE A 69 -9.53 10.77 -4.15
C ILE A 69 -10.79 11.44 -3.59
N SER A 70 -11.30 12.43 -4.29
CA SER A 70 -12.45 13.27 -3.90
C SER A 70 -13.79 12.80 -4.46
N ASP A 71 -13.79 11.96 -5.50
CA ASP A 71 -14.98 11.51 -6.23
C ASP A 71 -14.94 9.99 -6.41
N ILE A 72 -15.25 9.25 -5.33
CA ILE A 72 -15.23 7.79 -5.38
C ILE A 72 -16.49 7.29 -6.07
N VAL A 73 -16.32 6.74 -7.27
CA VAL A 73 -17.40 6.17 -8.09
C VAL A 73 -17.68 4.72 -7.67
N ASP A 74 -16.63 3.91 -7.49
CA ASP A 74 -16.71 2.55 -6.95
C ASP A 74 -15.40 2.13 -6.26
N ARG A 75 -15.50 1.58 -5.06
CA ARG A 75 -14.38 1.13 -4.22
C ARG A 75 -13.97 -0.33 -4.46
N VAL A 76 -14.76 -1.11 -5.19
CA VAL A 76 -14.47 -2.53 -5.44
C VAL A 76 -13.35 -2.66 -6.47
N GLY A 77 -12.42 -3.59 -6.21
CA GLY A 77 -11.29 -3.89 -7.11
C GLY A 77 -10.06 -3.01 -6.94
N GLY A 78 -10.07 -2.01 -6.05
CA GLY A 78 -8.89 -1.17 -5.80
C GLY A 78 -7.65 -1.95 -5.36
N GLY A 79 -7.84 -2.94 -4.48
CA GLY A 79 -6.77 -3.84 -4.04
C GLY A 79 -6.26 -4.76 -5.16
N ASP A 80 -7.16 -5.27 -6.00
CA ASP A 80 -6.81 -6.13 -7.14
C ASP A 80 -6.02 -5.35 -8.20
N ALA A 81 -6.45 -4.11 -8.49
CA ALA A 81 -5.74 -3.19 -9.37
C ALA A 81 -4.34 -2.85 -8.82
N PHE A 82 -4.20 -2.63 -7.51
CA PHE A 82 -2.90 -2.46 -6.87
C PHE A 82 -2.01 -3.68 -7.04
N ALA A 83 -2.53 -4.88 -6.75
CA ALA A 83 -1.77 -6.12 -6.86
C ALA A 83 -1.34 -6.39 -8.31
N ALA A 84 -2.24 -6.26 -9.27
CA ALA A 84 -1.95 -6.42 -10.70
C ALA A 84 -0.92 -5.39 -11.18
N GLY A 85 -1.09 -4.11 -10.79
CA GLY A 85 -0.16 -3.04 -11.11
C GLY A 85 1.23 -3.27 -10.52
N LEU A 86 1.32 -3.79 -9.29
CA LEU A 86 2.60 -4.11 -8.65
C LEU A 86 3.29 -5.30 -9.32
N ILE A 87 2.55 -6.36 -9.65
CA ILE A 87 3.09 -7.50 -10.40
C ILE A 87 3.62 -7.03 -11.75
N TYR A 88 2.85 -6.23 -12.49
CA TYR A 88 3.30 -5.65 -13.74
C TYR A 88 4.56 -4.79 -13.55
N GLY A 89 4.53 -3.87 -12.58
CA GLY A 89 5.62 -2.93 -12.33
C GLY A 89 6.93 -3.62 -11.95
N LEU A 90 6.87 -4.66 -11.11
CA LEU A 90 8.07 -5.42 -10.71
C LEU A 90 8.70 -6.21 -11.86
N ASN A 91 7.95 -6.51 -12.92
CA ASN A 91 8.46 -7.21 -14.10
C ASN A 91 8.93 -6.26 -15.22
N ASN A 92 8.48 -5.00 -15.22
CA ASN A 92 8.73 -4.06 -16.33
C ASN A 92 9.60 -2.86 -15.94
N TYR A 93 9.74 -2.57 -14.65
CA TYR A 93 10.61 -1.48 -14.16
C TYR A 93 11.78 -2.06 -13.36
N GLU A 94 12.98 -1.51 -13.60
CA GLU A 94 14.18 -1.87 -12.83
C GLU A 94 14.12 -1.32 -11.39
N ASN A 95 13.42 -0.20 -11.19
CA ASN A 95 13.31 0.44 -9.90
C ASN A 95 12.02 0.04 -9.18
N LYS A 96 12.18 -0.66 -8.05
CA LYS A 96 11.08 -1.07 -7.15
C LYS A 96 10.22 0.10 -6.64
N GLN A 97 10.78 1.30 -6.49
CA GLN A 97 10.00 2.49 -6.16
C GLN A 97 9.05 2.84 -7.31
N GLN A 98 9.51 2.81 -8.57
CA GLN A 98 8.66 3.08 -9.73
C GLN A 98 7.55 2.03 -9.87
N ALA A 99 7.86 0.76 -9.62
CA ALA A 99 6.86 -0.30 -9.57
C ALA A 99 5.76 -0.01 -8.53
N LEU A 100 6.14 0.45 -7.34
CA LEU A 100 5.19 0.83 -6.29
C LEU A 100 4.36 2.06 -6.69
N GLU A 101 4.98 3.10 -7.25
CA GLU A 101 4.24 4.29 -7.73
C GLU A 101 3.21 3.92 -8.80
N PHE A 102 3.60 3.06 -9.75
CA PHE A 102 2.70 2.58 -10.80
C PHE A 102 1.51 1.81 -10.21
N ALA A 103 1.77 0.89 -9.27
CA ALA A 103 0.72 0.12 -8.61
C ALA A 103 -0.30 1.01 -7.88
N VAL A 104 0.18 2.04 -7.17
CA VAL A 104 -0.68 2.98 -6.45
C VAL A 104 -1.48 3.84 -7.43
N ALA A 105 -0.87 4.34 -8.49
CA ALA A 105 -1.56 5.12 -9.52
C ALA A 105 -2.65 4.29 -10.23
N ALA A 106 -2.34 3.06 -10.64
CA ALA A 106 -3.31 2.14 -11.25
C ALA A 106 -4.49 1.86 -10.32
N SER A 107 -4.20 1.61 -9.04
CA SER A 107 -5.22 1.41 -8.01
C SER A 107 -6.07 2.66 -7.76
N CYS A 108 -5.45 3.84 -7.75
CA CYS A 108 -6.13 5.13 -7.58
C CYS A 108 -7.12 5.37 -8.71
N LEU A 109 -6.70 5.15 -9.97
CA LEU A 109 -7.56 5.32 -11.15
C LEU A 109 -8.74 4.35 -11.18
N LYS A 110 -8.65 3.19 -10.51
CA LYS A 110 -9.80 2.27 -10.40
C LYS A 110 -10.92 2.80 -9.47
N HIS A 111 -10.60 3.74 -8.57
CA HIS A 111 -11.59 4.31 -7.66
C HIS A 111 -12.41 5.46 -8.28
N SER A 112 -11.97 5.98 -9.43
CA SER A 112 -12.67 6.99 -10.25
C SER A 112 -13.49 6.37 -11.37
#